data_AF-A0A2V9S1D7-F1
#
_entry.id   AF-A0A2V9S1D7-F1
#
_cell.length_a   1.000
_cell.length_b   1.000
_cell.length_c   1.000
_cell.angle_alpha   90.00
_cell.angle_beta   90.00
_cell.angle_gamma   90.00
#
_symmetry.space_group_name_H-M   'P 1'
#
loop_
_entity.id
_entity.type
_entity.pdbx_description
1 polymer ?
#
loop_
_entity_poly.entity_id
_entity_poly.type
_entity_poly.pdbx_seq_one_letter_code
_entity_poly.pdbx_strand_id
1 'polypeptide(L)'
;MRSVLFVLLAIFLLPRIAGGAPKPHVLSFGRWATVKWFVGAGQDKPLDLKVRALYLDSRLKEFTLGTPHDVTDRLIVVRRAFRLNDALPEETSSVPNWRWQRGGWLLVDRITGHVSPINLPEFDAFYSRAAWYRDYVAYCGISDDGKNLYAMVMTCRIRPARRPVGNASRFASASLRHSIKN
;
A
#
# COMPACT_ATOMS: atom_id res chain seq x y z
N MET A 1 4.17 62.93 -12.65
CA MET A 1 4.18 61.94 -13.76
C MET A 1 5.14 60.78 -13.53
N ARG A 2 6.37 61.00 -13.05
CA ARG A 2 7.33 59.92 -12.73
C ARG A 2 6.85 58.90 -11.68
N SER A 3 6.21 59.37 -10.60
CA SER A 3 5.73 58.49 -9.52
C SER A 3 4.59 57.56 -9.93
N VAL A 4 3.73 57.99 -10.87
CA VAL A 4 2.64 57.17 -11.41
C VAL A 4 3.18 56.05 -12.31
N LEU A 5 4.28 56.32 -13.02
CA LEU A 5 4.96 55.32 -13.85
C LEU A 5 5.59 54.20 -13.01
N PHE A 6 6.21 54.55 -11.87
CA PHE A 6 6.79 53.55 -10.96
C PHE A 6 5.74 52.67 -10.28
N VAL A 7 4.57 53.23 -9.93
CA VAL A 7 3.45 52.47 -9.35
C VAL A 7 2.85 51.51 -10.39
N LEU A 8 2.67 51.94 -11.64
CA LEU A 8 2.19 51.08 -12.72
C LEU A 8 3.18 49.95 -13.05
N LEU A 9 4.49 50.23 -13.00
CA LEU A 9 5.53 49.21 -13.21
C LEU A 9 5.57 48.18 -12.08
N ALA A 10 5.39 48.61 -10.83
CA ALA A 10 5.33 47.71 -9.67
C ALA A 10 4.11 46.76 -9.72
N ILE A 11 2.98 47.22 -10.24
CA ILE A 11 1.76 46.40 -10.43
C ILE A 11 1.99 45.31 -11.51
N PHE A 12 2.77 45.61 -12.54
CA PHE A 12 3.11 44.66 -13.61
C PHE A 12 4.16 43.61 -13.19
N LEU A 13 4.97 43.93 -12.17
CA LEU A 13 6.01 43.05 -11.62
C LEU A 13 5.51 42.11 -10.52
N LEU A 14 4.24 42.20 -10.09
CA LEU A 14 3.65 41.18 -9.25
C LEU A 14 3.51 39.89 -10.06
N PRO A 15 4.21 38.80 -9.69
CA PRO A 15 3.98 37.51 -10.32
C PRO A 15 2.54 37.11 -10.05
N ARG A 16 1.77 36.88 -11.12
CA ARG A 16 0.46 36.22 -11.01
C ARG A 16 0.73 34.78 -10.54
N ILE A 17 0.68 34.55 -9.23
CA ILE A 17 0.59 33.19 -8.69
C ILE A 17 -0.84 32.72 -8.93
N ALA A 18 -1.16 32.42 -10.18
CA ALA A 18 -2.36 31.69 -10.53
C ALA A 18 -2.13 30.23 -10.16
N GLY A 19 -2.46 29.87 -8.92
CA GLY A 19 -2.55 28.48 -8.51
C GLY A 19 -3.71 27.82 -9.27
N GLY A 20 -3.40 27.12 -10.36
CA GLY A 20 -4.38 26.31 -11.06
C GLY A 20 -4.98 25.29 -10.09
N ALA A 21 -6.32 25.21 -10.03
CA ALA A 21 -7.00 24.19 -9.25
C ALA A 21 -6.45 22.81 -9.68
N PRO A 22 -5.98 21.97 -8.74
CA PRO A 22 -5.45 20.66 -9.09
C PRO A 22 -6.56 19.88 -9.81
N LYS A 23 -6.27 19.44 -11.04
CA LYS A 23 -7.19 18.59 -11.79
C LYS A 23 -7.44 17.34 -10.94
N PRO A 24 -8.71 17.00 -10.62
CA PRO A 24 -8.97 15.84 -9.79
C PRO A 24 -8.45 14.60 -10.52
N HIS A 25 -7.54 13.88 -9.87
CA HIS A 25 -7.00 12.65 -10.42
C HIS A 25 -8.07 11.55 -10.40
N VAL A 26 -8.19 10.81 -11.51
CA VAL A 26 -9.16 9.71 -11.62
C VAL A 26 -8.45 8.41 -11.32
N LEU A 27 -8.84 7.77 -10.23
CA LEU A 27 -8.38 6.44 -9.87
C LEU A 27 -9.30 5.38 -10.47
N SER A 28 -8.74 4.41 -11.18
CA SER A 28 -9.50 3.28 -11.73
C SER A 28 -8.78 1.95 -11.56
N PHE A 29 -9.56 0.88 -11.48
CA PHE A 29 -9.06 -0.49 -11.36
C PHE A 29 -9.35 -1.27 -12.63
N GLY A 30 -8.34 -1.98 -13.12
CA GLY A 30 -8.48 -2.88 -14.26
C GLY A 30 -9.29 -4.14 -13.94
N ARG A 31 -9.48 -4.98 -14.96
CA ARG A 31 -10.10 -6.30 -14.81
C ARG A 31 -9.21 -7.21 -13.95
N TRP A 32 -9.85 -8.13 -13.23
CA TRP A 32 -9.16 -9.17 -12.49
C TRP A 32 -8.48 -10.16 -13.44
N ALA A 33 -7.22 -10.46 -13.16
CA ALA A 33 -6.44 -11.51 -13.80
C ALA A 33 -5.96 -12.50 -12.73
N THR A 34 -6.11 -13.79 -12.98
CA THR A 34 -5.54 -14.84 -12.12
C THR A 34 -4.16 -15.19 -12.65
N VAL A 35 -3.15 -15.04 -11.79
CA VAL A 35 -1.75 -15.36 -12.11
C VAL A 35 -1.23 -16.45 -11.18
N LYS A 36 -0.24 -17.20 -11.65
CA LYS A 36 0.44 -18.20 -10.85
C LYS A 36 1.46 -17.53 -9.94
N TRP A 37 1.39 -17.83 -8.65
CA TRP A 37 2.25 -17.29 -7.61
C TRP A 37 2.95 -18.42 -6.86
N PHE A 38 4.27 -18.33 -6.74
CA PHE A 38 5.12 -19.31 -6.08
C PHE A 38 5.53 -18.78 -4.70
N VAL A 39 5.35 -19.59 -3.66
CA VAL A 39 5.56 -19.18 -2.27
C VAL A 39 6.95 -19.67 -1.81
N GLY A 40 7.95 -18.79 -1.88
CA GLY A 40 9.31 -19.07 -1.40
C GLY A 40 10.19 -19.84 -2.39
N ALA A 41 11.46 -19.97 -2.04
CA ALA A 41 12.45 -20.72 -2.82
C ALA A 41 12.21 -22.24 -2.64
N GLY A 42 11.71 -22.91 -3.67
CA GLY A 42 11.56 -24.37 -3.70
C GLY A 42 10.12 -24.91 -3.63
N GLN A 43 9.09 -24.07 -3.61
CA GLN A 43 7.72 -24.54 -3.80
C GLN A 43 7.31 -24.51 -5.27
N ASP A 44 7.29 -25.69 -5.91
CA ASP A 44 6.89 -25.85 -7.31
C ASP A 44 5.37 -25.83 -7.54
N LYS A 45 4.56 -25.86 -6.46
CA LYS A 45 3.11 -25.83 -6.57
C LYS A 45 2.62 -24.38 -6.65
N PRO A 46 2.18 -23.90 -7.83
CA PRO A 46 1.73 -22.52 -7.96
C PRO A 46 0.38 -22.34 -7.27
N LEU A 47 0.28 -21.31 -6.44
CA LEU A 47 -0.99 -20.83 -5.92
C LEU A 47 -1.59 -19.81 -6.88
N ASP A 48 -2.92 -19.78 -6.96
CA ASP A 48 -3.62 -18.77 -7.75
C ASP A 48 -3.67 -17.43 -7.00
N LEU A 49 -3.17 -16.39 -7.65
CA LEU A 49 -3.17 -15.03 -7.13
C LEU A 49 -4.00 -14.13 -8.04
N LYS A 50 -5.02 -13.48 -7.49
CA LYS A 50 -5.84 -12.51 -8.24
C LYS A 50 -5.20 -11.13 -8.18
N VAL A 51 -4.78 -10.64 -9.33
CA VAL A 51 -4.12 -9.35 -9.53
C VAL A 51 -4.98 -8.47 -10.43
N ARG A 52 -4.94 -7.16 -10.23
CA ARG A 52 -5.48 -6.18 -11.18
C ARG A 52 -4.60 -4.94 -11.25
N ALA A 53 -4.62 -4.28 -12.39
CA ALA A 53 -3.94 -3.01 -12.57
C ALA A 53 -4.63 -1.89 -11.77
N LEU A 54 -3.82 -1.04 -11.14
CA LEU A 54 -4.23 0.25 -10.61
C LEU A 54 -3.82 1.34 -11.58
N TYR A 55 -4.80 2.07 -12.09
CA TYR A 55 -4.61 3.18 -12.99
C TYR A 55 -4.85 4.50 -12.27
N LEU A 56 -3.99 5.47 -12.58
CA LEU A 56 -4.16 6.86 -12.20
C LEU A 56 -4.15 7.69 -13.47
N ASP A 57 -5.25 8.40 -13.74
CA ASP A 57 -5.46 9.15 -14.99
C ASP A 57 -5.15 8.31 -16.23
N SER A 58 -5.69 7.09 -16.30
CA SER A 58 -5.46 6.10 -17.36
C SER A 58 -4.02 5.56 -17.48
N ARG A 59 -3.08 5.97 -16.62
CA ARG A 59 -1.71 5.44 -16.59
C ARG A 59 -1.59 4.30 -15.58
N LEU A 60 -1.03 3.17 -16.00
CA LEU A 60 -0.72 2.07 -15.09
C LEU A 60 0.30 2.56 -14.04
N LYS A 61 -0.07 2.49 -12.76
CA LYS A 61 0.82 2.84 -11.66
C LYS A 61 1.41 1.62 -11.00
N GLU A 62 0.55 0.71 -10.55
CA GLU A 62 0.95 -0.46 -9.78
C GLU A 62 0.01 -1.62 -10.09
N PHE A 63 0.42 -2.83 -9.78
CA PHE A 63 -0.50 -3.95 -9.70
C PHE A 63 -0.95 -4.13 -8.25
N THR A 64 -2.21 -4.50 -8.06
CA THR A 64 -2.82 -4.60 -6.74
C THR A 64 -3.51 -5.93 -6.53
N LEU A 65 -3.63 -6.30 -5.26
CA LEU A 65 -4.24 -7.51 -4.77
C LEU A 65 -5.44 -7.17 -3.88
N GLY A 66 -6.48 -7.99 -3.97
CA GLY A 66 -7.63 -7.88 -3.09
C GLY A 66 -8.45 -6.59 -3.27
N THR A 67 -9.45 -6.43 -2.42
CA THR A 67 -10.33 -5.27 -2.43
C THR A 67 -9.59 -4.04 -1.90
N PRO A 68 -9.82 -2.85 -2.49
CA PRO A 68 -9.28 -1.62 -1.93
C PRO A 68 -10.03 -1.31 -0.63
N HIS A 69 -9.33 -0.76 0.35
CA HIS A 69 -9.93 -0.33 1.61
C HIS A 69 -9.95 1.19 1.67
N ASP A 70 -11.13 1.78 1.86
CA ASP A 70 -11.25 3.24 2.03
C ASP A 70 -10.91 3.61 3.48
N VAL A 71 -9.82 4.35 3.65
CA VAL A 71 -9.45 4.94 4.96
C VAL A 71 -10.22 6.24 5.19
N THR A 72 -10.37 7.02 4.11
CA THR A 72 -11.14 8.26 4.06
C THR A 72 -11.76 8.43 2.68
N ASP A 73 -12.59 9.46 2.49
CA ASP A 73 -13.10 9.87 1.18
C ASP A 73 -12.01 10.35 0.20
N ARG A 74 -10.74 10.34 0.60
CA ARG A 74 -9.59 10.73 -0.22
C ARG A 74 -8.53 9.65 -0.29
N LEU A 75 -8.33 8.91 0.79
CA LEU A 75 -7.25 7.97 0.96
C LEU A 75 -7.78 6.56 0.88
N ILE A 76 -7.22 5.80 -0.05
CA ILE A 76 -7.47 4.38 -0.15
C ILE A 76 -6.19 3.61 0.16
N VAL A 77 -6.35 2.40 0.65
CA VAL A 77 -5.25 1.49 0.89
C VAL A 77 -5.43 0.27 0.02
N VAL A 78 -4.34 -0.11 -0.64
CA VAL A 78 -4.31 -1.26 -1.55
C VAL A 78 -3.09 -2.10 -1.25
N ARG A 79 -3.21 -3.42 -1.44
CA ARG A 79 -2.06 -4.33 -1.33
C ARG A 79 -1.33 -4.38 -2.66
N ARG A 80 -0.02 -4.14 -2.67
CA ARG A 80 0.80 -4.16 -3.88
C ARG A 80 1.04 -5.59 -4.37
N ALA A 81 1.07 -5.75 -5.69
CA ALA A 81 1.70 -6.85 -6.39
C ALA A 81 2.71 -6.30 -7.38
N PHE A 82 3.77 -7.05 -7.63
CA PHE A 82 4.76 -6.70 -8.64
C PHE A 82 5.29 -7.97 -9.29
N ARG A 83 5.94 -7.79 -10.44
CA ARG A 83 6.54 -8.88 -11.22
C ARG A 83 8.04 -8.65 -11.25
N LEU A 84 8.82 -9.62 -10.77
CA LEU A 84 10.28 -9.58 -10.81
C LEU A 84 10.81 -10.57 -11.83
N ASN A 85 11.94 -10.23 -12.45
CA ASN A 85 12.73 -11.18 -13.19
C ASN A 85 13.67 -11.89 -12.21
N ASP A 86 13.55 -13.21 -12.13
CA ASP A 86 14.36 -14.07 -11.26
C ASP A 86 15.64 -14.56 -11.97
N ALA A 87 15.86 -14.17 -13.22
CA ALA A 87 17.07 -14.54 -13.96
C ALA A 87 18.28 -13.74 -13.46
N LEU A 88 19.38 -14.44 -13.19
CA LEU A 88 20.63 -13.84 -12.75
C LEU A 88 21.41 -13.24 -13.93
N PRO A 89 22.19 -12.16 -13.73
CA PRO A 89 22.97 -11.54 -14.79
C PRO A 89 24.01 -12.47 -15.44
N GLU A 90 24.54 -13.46 -14.69
CA GLU A 90 25.51 -14.44 -15.21
C GLU A 90 24.86 -15.50 -16.11
N GLU A 91 23.53 -15.64 -16.04
CA GLU A 91 22.74 -16.47 -16.93
C GLU A 91 22.31 -15.68 -18.18
N THR A 92 23.24 -15.00 -18.85
CA THR A 92 23.01 -14.12 -20.00
C THR A 92 22.26 -14.79 -21.17
N SER A 93 22.22 -16.13 -21.20
CA SER A 93 21.54 -16.95 -22.21
C SER A 93 20.19 -17.53 -21.74
N SER A 94 19.75 -17.29 -20.49
CA SER A 94 18.51 -17.85 -19.96
C SER A 94 17.31 -16.94 -20.24
N VAL A 95 16.18 -17.56 -20.62
CA VAL A 95 14.91 -16.86 -20.90
C VAL A 95 14.46 -16.14 -19.62
N PRO A 96 14.03 -14.87 -19.68
CA PRO A 96 13.66 -14.10 -18.50
C PRO A 96 12.55 -14.81 -17.69
N ASN A 97 12.88 -15.17 -16.45
CA ASN A 97 12.00 -15.91 -15.54
C ASN A 97 11.16 -14.92 -14.72
N TRP A 98 10.08 -14.44 -15.32
CA TRP A 98 9.22 -13.46 -14.69
C TRP A 98 8.26 -14.09 -13.66
N ARG A 99 8.41 -13.71 -12.39
CA ARG A 99 7.59 -14.20 -11.27
C ARG A 99 6.79 -13.09 -10.62
N TRP A 100 5.52 -13.37 -10.33
CA TRP A 100 4.68 -12.49 -9.54
C TRP A 100 5.02 -12.62 -8.06
N GLN A 101 4.99 -11.52 -7.32
CA GLN A 101 5.18 -11.50 -5.88
C GLN A 101 4.17 -10.57 -5.21
N ARG A 102 3.85 -10.89 -3.94
CA ARG A 102 3.03 -10.04 -3.08
C ARG A 102 3.93 -9.01 -2.42
N GLY A 103 3.54 -7.74 -2.47
CA GLY A 103 4.24 -6.66 -1.79
C GLY A 103 3.55 -6.23 -0.50
N GLY A 104 4.08 -5.15 0.06
CA GLY A 104 3.48 -4.43 1.18
C GLY A 104 2.22 -3.66 0.79
N TRP A 105 1.84 -2.73 1.65
CA TRP A 105 0.66 -1.89 1.49
C TRP A 105 1.01 -0.53 0.90
N LEU A 106 0.12 0.00 0.08
CA LEU A 106 0.23 1.33 -0.52
C LEU A 106 -0.94 2.19 -0.05
N LEU A 107 -0.64 3.42 0.32
CA LEU A 107 -1.61 4.49 0.51
C LEU A 107 -1.69 5.27 -0.79
N VAL A 108 -2.90 5.43 -1.32
CA VAL A 108 -3.18 6.15 -2.55
C VAL A 108 -4.11 7.30 -2.26
N ASP A 109 -3.68 8.50 -2.62
CA ASP A 109 -4.47 9.72 -2.53
C ASP A 109 -5.20 9.98 -3.85
N ARG A 110 -6.53 9.94 -3.83
CA ARG A 110 -7.38 10.16 -5.00
C ARG A 110 -7.35 11.60 -5.51
N ILE A 111 -7.08 12.59 -4.65
CA ILE A 111 -7.11 14.01 -5.04
C ILE A 111 -5.77 14.45 -5.63
N THR A 112 -4.64 13.99 -5.08
CA THR A 112 -3.30 14.34 -5.57
C THR A 112 -2.70 13.31 -6.50
N GLY A 113 -3.29 12.11 -6.55
CA GLY A 113 -2.73 10.99 -7.27
C GLY A 113 -1.44 10.44 -6.67
N HIS A 114 -1.08 10.86 -5.45
CA HIS A 114 0.13 10.41 -4.80
C HIS A 114 -0.01 8.96 -4.32
N VAL A 115 0.97 8.12 -4.65
CA VAL A 115 1.04 6.72 -4.23
C VAL A 115 2.28 6.58 -3.35
N SER A 116 2.07 6.20 -2.08
CA SER A 116 3.15 6.05 -1.10
C SER A 116 3.11 4.69 -0.41
N PRO A 117 4.26 4.03 -0.19
CA PRO A 117 4.29 2.80 0.59
C PRO A 117 3.96 3.07 2.07
N ILE A 118 3.25 2.14 2.69
CA ILE A 118 2.99 2.12 4.14
C ILE A 118 4.02 1.20 4.78
N ASN A 119 4.85 1.76 5.65
CA ASN A 119 5.80 0.98 6.42
C ASN A 119 5.11 0.38 7.65
N LEU A 120 4.88 -0.93 7.63
CA LEU A 120 4.36 -1.70 8.75
C LEU A 120 5.53 -2.46 9.40
N PRO A 121 5.89 -2.15 10.66
CA PRO A 121 6.97 -2.85 11.36
C PRO A 121 6.76 -4.37 11.40
N GLU A 122 7.79 -5.17 11.15
CA GLU A 122 7.73 -6.65 11.22
C GLU A 122 6.62 -7.27 10.35
N PHE A 123 6.12 -6.52 9.37
CA PHE A 123 5.14 -7.03 8.42
C PHE A 123 5.86 -7.77 7.30
N ASP A 124 5.57 -9.06 7.18
CA ASP A 124 6.02 -9.86 6.06
C ASP A 124 4.91 -10.03 5.02
N ALA A 125 5.19 -9.68 3.77
CA ALA A 125 4.23 -9.83 2.67
C ALA A 125 3.84 -11.30 2.40
N PHE A 126 4.66 -12.27 2.83
CA PHE A 126 4.39 -13.69 2.65
C PHE A 126 3.53 -14.27 3.78
N TYR A 127 3.93 -14.12 5.04
CA TYR A 127 3.23 -14.76 6.15
C TYR A 127 2.22 -13.85 6.85
N SER A 128 2.40 -12.54 6.82
CA SER A 128 1.49 -11.62 7.51
C SER A 128 0.21 -11.36 6.72
N ARG A 129 -0.90 -11.38 7.45
CA ARG A 129 -2.21 -10.92 6.96
C ARG A 129 -2.60 -9.67 7.74
N ALA A 130 -2.96 -8.63 7.01
CA ALA A 130 -3.47 -7.40 7.60
C ALA A 130 -4.99 -7.29 7.40
N ALA A 131 -5.68 -6.87 8.46
CA ALA A 131 -7.09 -6.54 8.48
C ALA A 131 -7.21 -5.02 8.73
N TRP A 132 -7.99 -4.36 7.88
CA TRP A 132 -8.18 -2.92 7.92
C TRP A 132 -9.54 -2.56 8.50
N TYR A 133 -9.56 -1.52 9.34
CA TYR A 133 -10.78 -0.92 9.86
C TYR A 133 -10.59 0.59 9.97
N ARG A 134 -11.33 1.37 9.18
CA ARG A 134 -11.16 2.83 9.07
C ARG A 134 -9.69 3.17 8.79
N ASP A 135 -9.03 3.88 9.69
CA ASP A 135 -7.61 4.23 9.65
C ASP A 135 -6.69 3.29 10.45
N TYR A 136 -7.23 2.22 11.03
CA TYR A 136 -6.47 1.21 11.76
C TYR A 136 -6.17 0.00 10.88
N VAL A 137 -4.99 -0.57 11.09
CA VAL A 137 -4.58 -1.85 10.55
C VAL A 137 -4.14 -2.76 11.67
N ALA A 138 -4.69 -3.96 11.71
CA ALA A 138 -4.26 -5.04 12.61
C ALA A 138 -3.57 -6.12 11.78
N TYR A 139 -2.42 -6.61 12.22
CA TYR A 139 -1.70 -7.69 11.53
C TYR A 139 -0.87 -8.52 12.50
N CYS A 140 -0.52 -9.73 12.08
CA CYS A 140 0.44 -10.57 12.79
C CYS A 140 1.83 -10.38 12.20
N GLY A 141 2.78 -9.93 13.00
CA GLY A 141 4.21 -9.93 12.68
C GLY A 141 4.89 -11.16 13.27
N ILE A 142 6.02 -11.54 12.69
CA ILE A 142 6.90 -12.57 13.23
C ILE A 142 8.18 -11.87 13.66
N SER A 143 8.66 -12.17 14.87
CA SER A 143 9.96 -11.69 15.34
C SER A 143 11.08 -12.12 14.38
N ASP A 144 12.15 -11.35 14.30
CA ASP A 144 13.35 -11.71 13.52
C ASP A 144 13.89 -13.11 13.89
N ASP A 145 13.73 -13.52 15.16
CA ASP A 145 14.13 -14.84 15.64
C ASP A 145 13.19 -15.99 15.21
N GLY A 146 12.06 -15.69 14.56
CA GLY A 146 11.03 -16.66 14.14
C GLY A 146 10.25 -17.32 15.27
N LYS A 147 10.62 -17.08 16.54
CA LYS A 147 10.07 -17.76 17.73
C LYS A 147 8.80 -17.13 18.27
N ASN A 148 8.61 -15.83 18.07
CA ASN A 148 7.50 -15.08 18.64
C ASN A 148 6.59 -14.53 17.55
N LEU A 149 5.28 -14.69 17.76
CA LEU A 149 4.24 -14.06 16.95
C LEU A 149 3.69 -12.85 17.69
N TYR A 150 3.68 -11.68 17.03
CA TYR A 150 3.15 -10.45 17.60
C TYR A 150 1.88 -10.04 16.87
N ALA A 151 0.83 -9.71 17.62
CA ALA A 151 -0.32 -8.99 17.07
C ALA A 151 -0.06 -7.49 17.19
N MET A 152 0.03 -6.80 16.05
CA MET A 152 0.26 -5.37 15.98
C MET A 152 -0.99 -4.65 15.52
N VAL A 153 -1.22 -3.47 16.08
CA VAL A 153 -2.23 -2.52 15.59
C VAL A 153 -1.56 -1.19 15.34
N MET A 154 -1.74 -0.64 14.16
CA MET A 154 -1.18 0.64 13.76
C MET A 154 -2.30 1.52 13.21
N THR A 155 -2.26 2.81 13.52
CA THR A 155 -3.06 3.80 12.77
C THR A 155 -2.23 4.30 11.60
N CYS A 156 -2.85 4.38 10.43
CA CYS A 156 -2.22 4.92 9.23
C CYS A 156 -1.99 6.44 9.32
N ARG A 157 -2.64 7.12 10.27
CA ARG A 157 -2.61 8.59 10.39
C ARG A 157 -1.56 9.13 11.36
N ILE A 158 -0.94 8.29 12.20
CA ILE A 158 -0.03 8.74 13.28
C ILE A 158 1.08 7.70 13.49
N ARG A 159 2.30 8.15 13.82
CA ARG A 159 3.49 7.31 14.11
C ARG A 159 3.15 6.04 14.91
N PRO A 160 3.78 4.89 14.60
CA PRO A 160 3.44 3.61 15.21
C PRO A 160 3.72 3.62 16.72
N ALA A 161 2.68 3.38 17.53
CA ALA A 161 2.83 3.05 18.93
C ALA A 161 2.98 1.52 19.05
N ARG A 162 4.18 1.04 19.35
CA ARG A 162 4.41 -0.37 19.68
C ARG A 162 3.76 -0.67 21.04
N ARG A 163 2.77 -1.55 21.08
CA ARG A 163 2.30 -2.19 22.32
C ARG A 163 2.71 -3.65 22.29
N PRO A 164 3.47 -4.15 23.28
CA PRO A 164 3.73 -5.58 23.39
C PRO A 164 2.43 -6.29 23.76
N VAL A 165 1.91 -7.09 22.83
CA VAL A 165 0.80 -8.00 23.09
C VAL A 165 1.42 -9.31 23.54
N GLY A 166 1.18 -9.67 24.82
CA GLY A 166 1.83 -10.79 25.50
C GLY A 166 1.61 -12.17 24.87
N ASN A 167 2.42 -13.13 25.34
CA ASN A 167 2.60 -14.49 24.82
C ASN A 167 1.38 -15.14 24.15
N ALA A 168 1.65 -15.71 22.97
CA ALA A 168 0.72 -16.32 22.01
C ALA A 168 -0.19 -17.45 22.55
N SER A 169 -0.09 -17.83 23.83
CA SER A 169 -0.92 -18.87 24.45
C SER A 169 -2.26 -18.35 25.02
N ARG A 170 -2.49 -17.03 25.13
CA ARG A 170 -3.71 -16.49 25.76
C ARG A 170 -4.76 -15.88 24.84
N PHE A 171 -4.46 -15.64 23.56
CA PHE A 171 -5.40 -14.94 22.66
C PHE A 171 -6.49 -15.84 22.05
N ALA A 172 -6.39 -17.16 22.18
CA ALA A 172 -7.43 -18.09 21.71
C ALA A 172 -8.71 -18.12 22.59
N SER A 173 -8.77 -17.41 23.73
CA SER A 173 -9.92 -17.50 24.65
C SER A 173 -10.63 -16.18 24.99
N ALA A 174 -10.15 -15.03 24.48
CA ALA A 174 -10.73 -13.73 24.85
C ALA A 174 -11.67 -13.13 23.77
N SER A 175 -11.70 -13.67 22.54
CA SER A 175 -12.49 -13.10 21.43
C SER A 175 -13.84 -13.78 21.18
N LEU A 176 -14.33 -14.64 22.09
CA LEU A 176 -15.61 -15.36 21.94
C LEU A 176 -16.60 -15.22 23.11
N ARG A 177 -16.37 -14.32 24.08
CA ARG A 177 -17.32 -14.09 25.21
C ARG A 177 -18.05 -12.74 25.22
N HIS A 178 -17.94 -11.94 24.15
CA HIS A 178 -18.67 -10.66 24.05
C HIS A 178 -19.46 -10.45 22.76
N SER A 179 -19.71 -11.52 22.00
CA SER A 179 -20.61 -11.49 20.83
C SER A 179 -21.61 -12.66 20.86
N ILE A 180 -22.10 -13.01 22.06
CA ILE A 180 -23.37 -13.72 22.28
C ILE A 180 -23.93 -13.19 23.61
N LYS A 181 -24.48 -11.97 23.58
CA LYS A 181 -25.46 -11.40 24.53
C LYS A 181 -25.76 -9.96 24.12
N ASN A 182 -26.52 -9.85 23.03
CA ASN A 182 -27.81 -9.15 22.97
C ASN A 182 -28.39 -9.36 21.57
#